data_AF-A0A7H0GK56-F1
#
_entry.id   AF-A0A7H0GK56-F1
#
_cell.length_a   1.000
_cell.length_b   1.000
_cell.length_c   1.000
_cell.angle_alpha   90.00
_cell.angle_beta   90.00
_cell.angle_gamma   90.00
#
_symmetry.space_group_name_H-M   'P 1'
#
loop_
_entity.id
_entity.type
_entity.pdbx_description
1 polymer ?
#
loop_
_entity_poly.entity_id
_entity_poly.type
_entity_poly.pdbx_seq_one_letter_code
_entity_poly.pdbx_strand_id
1 'polypeptide(L)' 'MTKLHQDDQTEPCFITDGAPSCDLPRPPHRTMNLQQILAGLTNDELARWPGELADAERERRRKAGG' A
#
# COMPACT_ATOMS: atom_id res chain seq x y z
N MET A 1 -42.45 -16.97 18.65
CA MET A 1 -41.48 -16.42 17.69
C MET A 1 -40.23 -16.06 18.48
N THR A 2 -39.31 -17.00 18.63
CA THR A 2 -38.08 -16.82 19.43
C THR A 2 -37.01 -16.17 18.56
N LYS A 3 -36.58 -14.95 18.93
CA LYS A 3 -35.42 -14.31 18.31
C LYS A 3 -34.15 -14.92 18.91
N LEU A 4 -33.39 -15.60 18.07
CA LEU A 4 -32.09 -16.17 18.44
C LEU A 4 -31.06 -15.04 18.33
N HIS A 5 -30.49 -14.66 19.47
CA HIS A 5 -29.48 -13.61 19.58
C HIS A 5 -28.22 -14.05 18.81
N GLN A 6 -27.78 -13.23 17.85
CA GLN A 6 -26.50 -13.39 17.15
C GLN A 6 -25.45 -12.52 17.84
N ASP A 7 -25.05 -12.93 19.04
CA ASP A 7 -23.89 -12.41 19.76
C ASP A 7 -22.74 -13.40 19.59
N ASP A 8 -22.10 -13.49 18.41
CA ASP A 8 -20.80 -14.19 18.28
C ASP A 8 -20.05 -13.88 16.95
N GLN A 9 -20.06 -12.62 16.49
CA GLN A 9 -19.22 -12.20 15.37
C GLN A 9 -18.08 -11.32 15.91
N THR A 10 -17.21 -11.90 16.73
CA THR A 10 -16.01 -11.23 17.27
C THR A 10 -14.73 -11.61 16.53
N GLU A 11 -14.82 -12.46 15.49
CA GLU A 11 -13.68 -12.82 14.66
C GLU A 11 -13.65 -12.02 13.35
N PRO A 12 -12.48 -11.49 12.93
CA PRO A 12 -12.35 -10.83 11.64
C PRO A 12 -12.61 -11.82 10.51
N CYS A 13 -13.49 -11.43 9.59
CA CYS A 13 -13.90 -12.23 8.44
C CYS A 13 -12.79 -12.25 7.37
N PHE A 14 -11.71 -12.99 7.62
CA PHE A 14 -10.71 -13.29 6.61
C PHE A 14 -11.23 -14.42 5.71
N ILE A 15 -11.22 -14.19 4.40
CA ILE A 15 -11.58 -15.21 3.42
C ILE A 15 -10.41 -16.22 3.36
N THR A 16 -10.58 -17.38 3.97
CA THR A 16 -9.55 -18.44 4.06
C THR A 16 -9.45 -19.29 2.77
N ASP A 17 -10.40 -19.16 1.85
CA ASP A 17 -10.48 -20.01 0.66
C ASP A 17 -10.16 -19.25 -0.64
N GLY A 18 -9.19 -19.79 -1.38
CA GLY A 18 -8.87 -19.43 -2.77
C GLY A 18 -7.71 -18.45 -2.94
N ALA A 19 -6.74 -18.84 -3.78
CA ALA A 19 -5.79 -17.88 -4.33
C ALA A 19 -6.56 -16.75 -5.06
N PRO A 20 -6.07 -15.49 -5.02
CA PRO A 20 -6.72 -14.42 -5.75
C PRO A 20 -6.88 -14.81 -7.22
N SER A 21 -8.07 -14.60 -7.78
CA SER A 21 -8.34 -14.96 -9.16
C SER A 21 -7.35 -14.24 -10.09
N CYS A 22 -6.47 -15.01 -10.74
CA CYS A 22 -5.53 -14.51 -11.75
C CYS A 22 -6.22 -14.12 -13.07
N ASP A 23 -7.50 -14.48 -13.25
CA ASP A 23 -8.26 -14.25 -14.48
C ASP A 23 -9.00 -12.90 -14.49
N LEU A 24 -8.78 -12.07 -13.46
CA LEU A 24 -9.31 -10.71 -13.45
C LEU A 24 -8.56 -9.84 -14.45
N PRO A 25 -9.26 -9.01 -15.25
CA PRO A 25 -8.60 -8.07 -16.13
C PRO A 25 -7.68 -7.18 -15.30
N ARG A 26 -6.48 -6.91 -15.82
CA ARG A 26 -5.53 -5.99 -15.18
C ARG A 26 -6.28 -4.70 -14.83
N PRO A 27 -6.27 -4.26 -13.57
CA PRO A 27 -7.03 -3.08 -13.17
C PRO A 27 -6.71 -1.90 -14.11
N PRO A 28 -7.74 -1.20 -14.62
CA PRO A 28 -7.54 -0.12 -15.59
C PRO A 28 -6.74 1.04 -15.00
N HIS A 29 -6.72 1.16 -13.67
CA HIS A 29 -5.94 2.15 -12.95
C HIS A 29 -4.63 1.51 -12.48
N ARG A 30 -3.53 1.80 -13.19
CA ARG A 30 -2.19 1.60 -12.63
C ARG A 30 -2.07 2.47 -11.39
N THR A 31 -2.03 1.86 -10.21
CA THR A 31 -1.58 2.54 -9.00
C THR A 31 -0.10 2.86 -9.19
N MET A 32 0.23 4.15 -9.17
CA MET A 32 1.62 4.58 -9.17
C MET A 32 2.32 3.93 -7.97
N ASN A 33 3.47 3.29 -8.22
CA ASN A 33 4.17 2.63 -7.12
C ASN A 33 4.80 3.68 -6.20
N LEU A 34 5.09 3.29 -4.95
CA LEU A 34 5.62 4.21 -3.95
C LEU A 34 6.92 4.89 -4.41
N GLN A 35 7.81 4.17 -5.12
CA GLN A 35 9.05 4.76 -5.64
C GLN A 35 8.79 5.88 -6.65
N GLN A 36 7.81 5.71 -7.54
CA GLN A 36 7.38 6.73 -8.49
C GLN A 36 6.76 7.94 -7.79
N ILE A 37 6.02 7.73 -6.69
CA ILE A 37 5.49 8.80 -5.85
C ILE A 37 6.63 9.59 -5.22
N LEU A 38 7.55 8.90 -4.53
CA LEU A 38 8.69 9.51 -3.85
C LEU A 38 9.61 10.27 -4.81
N ALA A 39 9.83 9.74 -6.02
CA ALA A 39 10.61 10.41 -7.05
C ALA A 39 9.98 11.75 -7.52
N GLY A 40 8.66 11.88 -7.44
CA GLY A 40 7.94 13.11 -7.80
C GLY A 40 7.89 14.17 -6.71
N LEU A 41 8.27 13.86 -5.47
CA LEU A 41 8.22 14.80 -4.34
C LEU A 41 9.35 15.83 -4.39
N THR A 42 9.09 17.01 -3.82
CA THR A 42 10.15 17.97 -3.49
C THR A 42 11.04 17.44 -2.36
N ASN A 43 12.21 18.04 -2.13
CA ASN A 43 13.11 17.60 -1.07
C ASN A 43 12.49 17.77 0.34
N ASP A 44 11.74 18.85 0.56
CA ASP A 44 11.08 19.11 1.85
C ASP A 44 9.89 18.19 2.12
N GLU A 45 9.19 17.77 1.06
CA GLU A 45 8.18 16.73 1.16
C GLU A 45 8.84 15.39 1.44
N LEU A 46 9.84 15.00 0.65
CA LEU A 46 10.55 13.73 0.81
C LEU A 46 11.21 13.60 2.20
N ALA A 47 11.68 14.70 2.79
CA ALA A 47 12.27 14.71 4.13
C ALA A 47 11.31 14.28 5.25
N ARG A 48 9.99 14.47 5.04
CA ARG A 48 8.93 14.08 5.98
C ARG A 48 8.47 12.64 5.81
N TRP A 49 8.86 11.96 4.72
CA TRP A 49 8.42 10.59 4.46
C TRP A 49 9.30 9.58 5.21
N PRO A 50 8.70 8.71 6.05
CA PRO A 50 9.45 7.67 6.75
C PRO A 50 9.68 6.45 5.82
N GLY A 51 10.70 5.66 6.15
CA GLY A 51 10.93 4.33 5.60
C GLY A 51 12.05 4.25 4.57
N GLU A 52 12.55 3.02 4.37
CA GLU A 52 13.76 2.73 3.60
C GLU A 52 13.68 3.19 2.14
N LEU A 53 12.50 3.17 1.53
CA LEU A 53 12.31 3.65 0.16
C LEU A 53 12.48 5.17 0.04
N ALA A 54 12.06 5.93 1.05
CA ALA A 54 12.30 7.37 1.11
C ALA A 54 13.77 7.66 1.40
N ASP A 55 14.42 6.89 2.27
CA ASP A 55 15.86 6.96 2.51
C ASP A 55 16.68 6.68 1.25
N ALA A 56 16.31 5.64 0.50
CA ALA A 56 16.93 5.30 -0.77
C ALA A 56 16.78 6.43 -1.81
N GLU A 57 15.61 7.06 -1.91
CA GLU A 57 15.42 8.19 -2.82
C GLU A 57 16.20 9.44 -2.36
N ARG A 58 16.27 9.73 -1.05
CA ARG A 58 17.11 10.80 -0.50
C ARG A 58 18.59 10.57 -0.82
N GLU A 59 19.07 9.35 -0.64
CA GLU A 59 20.44 8.95 -0.96
C GLU A 59 20.73 9.09 -2.45
N ARG A 60 19.82 8.60 -3.31
CA ARG A 60 19.95 8.70 -4.76
C ARG A 60 20.10 10.16 -5.21
N ARG A 61 19.28 11.07 -4.67
CA ARG A 61 19.37 12.51 -4.98
C ARG A 61 20.67 13.13 -4.51
N ARG A 62 21.15 12.75 -3.31
CA ARG A 62 22.46 13.20 -2.80
C ARG A 62 23.61 12.80 -3.71
N LYS A 63 23.57 11.60 -4.28
CA LYS A 63 24.58 11.12 -5.25
C LYS A 63 24.47 11.76 -6.63
N ALA A 64 23.27 12.19 -7.04
CA ALA A 64 23.04 12.80 -8.34
C ALA A 64 23.35 14.31 -8.39
N GLY A 65 23.34 14.99 -7.24
CA GLY A 65 23.65 16.42 -7.12
C GLY A 65 25.08 16.75 -6.69
N GLY A 66 26.01 15.78 -6.77
CA GLY A 66 27.43 15.95 -6.46
C GLY A 66 28.29 16.04 -7.71
#